data_AF-A0A9D6NSJ1-F1
#
_entry.id   AF-A0A9D6NSJ1-F1
#
_cell.length_a   1.000
_cell.length_b   1.000
_cell.length_c   1.000
_cell.angle_alpha   90.00
_cell.angle_beta   90.00
_cell.angle_gamma   90.00
#
_symmetry.space_group_name_H-M   'P 1'
#
loop_
_entity.id
_entity.type
_entity.pdbx_description
1 polymer ?
#
loop_
_entity_poly.entity_id
_entity_poly.type
_entity_poly.pdbx_seq_one_letter_code
_entity_poly.pdbx_strand_id
1 'polypeptide(L)'
;MASQITHVPYGKKVLDLYLRDQIKDERKYFIGTLFPDIRYLGVIDRASTHVNAPSNDELKNIEGDFQLGMYAHSLVDYERERVLEKMGIYSLVDKTKPLIYAMKFIEDEITFDLISDWDKYIVYLDEVLEEEIELVPADSARQWHGLLRSFFQRPNWETVTNFALGLKGFTREVLEAVKVEEGKIRDDIKAMELIRGTYEAMFENNSS
;
A
#
# COMPACT_ATOMS: atom_id res chain seq x y z
N MET A 1 -1.63 2.70 8.03
CA MET A 1 -0.84 2.48 6.81
C MET A 1 -1.33 1.24 6.08
N ALA A 2 -1.50 1.30 4.77
CA ALA A 2 -1.89 0.16 3.93
C ALA A 2 -0.70 -0.79 3.68
N SER A 3 -0.87 -1.78 2.81
CA SER A 3 0.19 -2.62 2.25
C SER A 3 0.20 -2.49 0.72
N GLN A 4 1.16 -3.13 0.06
CA GLN A 4 1.56 -2.78 -1.31
C GLN A 4 0.48 -3.03 -2.35
N ILE A 5 -0.22 -4.16 -2.25
CA ILE A 5 -1.31 -4.48 -3.19
C ILE A 5 -2.42 -3.47 -3.00
N THR A 6 -2.80 -3.20 -1.75
CA THR A 6 -3.82 -2.23 -1.38
C THR A 6 -3.55 -0.82 -1.95
N HIS A 7 -2.29 -0.38 -1.99
CA HIS A 7 -1.95 0.93 -2.56
C HIS A 7 -2.32 1.08 -4.04
N VAL A 8 -2.38 0.00 -4.82
CA VAL A 8 -2.73 0.07 -6.26
C VAL A 8 -4.20 0.45 -6.50
N PRO A 9 -5.23 -0.29 -6.01
CA PRO A 9 -6.63 0.06 -6.25
C PRO A 9 -7.04 1.37 -5.58
N TYR A 10 -6.50 1.71 -4.41
CA TYR A 10 -6.75 3.03 -3.82
C TYR A 10 -6.05 4.14 -4.61
N GLY A 11 -4.78 3.96 -5.00
CA GLY A 11 -4.04 4.91 -5.83
C GLY A 11 -4.69 5.13 -7.20
N LYS A 12 -5.24 4.07 -7.80
CA LYS A 12 -6.05 4.16 -9.02
C LYS A 12 -7.30 5.00 -8.82
N LYS A 13 -8.01 4.80 -7.71
CA LYS A 13 -9.22 5.58 -7.40
C LYS A 13 -8.89 7.06 -7.17
N VAL A 14 -7.78 7.37 -6.48
CA VAL A 14 -7.28 8.74 -6.31
C VAL A 14 -6.96 9.36 -7.67
N LEU A 15 -6.26 8.64 -8.55
CA LEU A 15 -5.97 9.09 -9.91
C LEU A 15 -7.25 9.39 -10.68
N ASP A 16 -8.19 8.45 -10.69
CA ASP A 16 -9.44 8.54 -11.44
C ASP A 16 -10.35 9.69 -10.96
N LEU A 17 -10.34 10.00 -9.66
CA LEU A 17 -11.18 11.04 -9.07
C LEU A 17 -10.56 12.44 -9.12
N TYR A 18 -9.24 12.55 -8.96
CA TYR A 18 -8.59 13.84 -8.67
C TYR A 18 -7.49 14.23 -9.64
N LEU A 19 -6.80 13.29 -10.28
CA LEU A 19 -5.53 13.54 -10.97
C LEU A 19 -5.52 13.18 -12.46
N ARG A 20 -6.62 12.66 -13.00
CA ARG A 20 -6.69 12.17 -14.38
C ARG A 20 -6.16 13.16 -15.42
N ASP A 21 -6.47 14.44 -15.26
CA ASP A 21 -6.06 15.49 -16.21
C ASP A 21 -4.62 16.02 -15.96
N GLN A 22 -3.98 15.60 -14.87
CA GLN A 22 -2.63 16.02 -14.49
C GLN A 22 -1.56 14.98 -14.85
N ILE A 23 -1.92 13.69 -14.82
CA ILE A 23 -0.99 12.58 -15.06
C ILE A 23 -0.60 12.49 -16.53
N LYS A 24 0.71 12.50 -16.82
CA LYS A 24 1.26 12.34 -18.17
C LYS A 24 1.80 10.94 -18.42
N ASP A 25 2.42 10.34 -17.41
CA ASP A 25 2.95 8.98 -17.40
C ASP A 25 2.36 8.22 -16.19
N GLU A 26 1.31 7.43 -16.45
CA GLU A 26 0.65 6.60 -15.44
C GLU A 26 1.61 5.62 -14.76
N ARG A 27 2.62 5.11 -15.48
CA ARG A 27 3.63 4.21 -14.91
C ARG A 27 4.42 4.91 -13.80
N LYS A 28 4.89 6.13 -14.07
CA LYS A 28 5.63 6.92 -13.07
C LYS A 28 4.80 7.18 -11.82
N TYR A 29 3.51 7.47 -11.99
CA TYR A 29 2.58 7.61 -10.87
C TYR A 29 2.51 6.34 -10.01
N PHE A 30 2.26 5.17 -10.59
CA PHE A 30 2.11 3.95 -9.80
C PHE A 30 3.43 3.48 -9.18
N ILE A 31 4.57 3.64 -9.86
CA ILE A 31 5.88 3.37 -9.24
C ILE A 31 6.06 4.32 -8.05
N GLY A 32 5.77 5.61 -8.21
CA GLY A 32 5.77 6.58 -7.11
C GLY A 32 4.82 6.24 -5.97
N THR A 33 3.65 5.65 -6.26
CA THR A 33 2.69 5.18 -5.23
C THR A 33 3.21 3.98 -4.44
N LEU A 34 4.06 3.14 -5.04
CA LEU A 34 4.62 1.95 -4.39
C LEU A 34 6.00 2.21 -3.75
N PHE A 35 6.66 3.29 -4.15
CA PHE A 35 8.02 3.60 -3.74
C PHE A 35 8.20 3.82 -2.23
N PRO A 36 7.35 4.57 -1.49
CA PRO A 36 7.70 5.03 -0.15
C PRO A 36 7.98 3.93 0.88
N ASP A 37 7.40 2.74 0.69
CA ASP A 37 7.60 1.58 1.55
C ASP A 37 8.90 0.81 1.27
N ILE A 38 9.69 1.19 0.26
CA ILE A 38 11.08 0.73 0.08
C ILE A 38 11.94 0.94 1.33
N ARG A 39 11.55 1.88 2.21
CA ARG A 39 12.17 2.09 3.52
C ARG A 39 12.28 0.82 4.36
N TYR A 40 11.41 -0.18 4.13
CA TYR A 40 11.50 -1.46 4.84
C TYR A 40 12.73 -2.29 4.45
N LEU A 41 13.44 -1.93 3.38
CA LEU A 41 14.79 -2.45 3.10
C LEU A 41 15.86 -1.80 3.99
N GLY A 42 15.53 -0.73 4.71
CA GLY A 42 16.45 0.01 5.57
C GLY A 42 17.39 0.96 4.82
N VAL A 43 16.99 1.41 3.63
CA VAL A 43 17.82 2.21 2.70
C VAL A 43 17.48 3.70 2.71
N ILE A 44 16.32 4.07 3.26
CA ILE A 44 15.84 5.45 3.32
C ILE A 44 14.91 5.62 4.54
N ASP A 45 14.86 6.82 5.10
CA ASP A 45 13.98 7.14 6.22
C ASP A 45 12.56 7.47 5.77
N ARG A 46 11.56 7.17 6.62
CA ARG A 46 10.14 7.46 6.33
C ARG A 46 9.91 8.94 6.01
N ALA A 47 10.58 9.84 6.73
CA ALA A 47 10.40 11.28 6.58
C ALA A 47 10.84 11.80 5.19
N SER A 48 11.68 11.05 4.49
CA SER A 48 12.13 11.40 3.12
C SER A 48 11.12 11.00 2.06
N THR A 49 10.20 10.07 2.35
CA THR A 49 9.28 9.51 1.35
C THR A 49 7.81 9.68 1.66
N HIS A 50 7.45 10.12 2.86
CA HIS A 50 6.07 10.30 3.31
C HIS A 50 5.78 11.74 3.68
N VAL A 51 4.62 12.22 3.23
CA VAL A 51 4.07 13.49 3.66
C VAL A 51 3.15 13.26 4.87
N ASN A 52 3.25 14.13 5.88
CA ASN A 52 2.39 14.06 7.07
C ASN A 52 1.04 14.74 6.78
N ALA A 53 -0.06 14.00 6.98
CA ALA A 53 -1.44 14.49 6.82
C ALA A 53 -1.72 15.18 5.46
N PRO A 54 -1.47 14.48 4.34
CA PRO A 54 -1.70 15.03 3.00
C PRO A 54 -3.19 15.32 2.73
N SER A 55 -3.46 16.36 1.96
CA SER A 55 -4.80 16.73 1.49
C SER A 55 -4.96 16.62 -0.03
N ASN A 56 -6.22 16.49 -0.49
CA ASN A 56 -6.55 16.45 -1.92
C ASN A 56 -6.19 17.75 -2.66
N ASP A 57 -6.18 18.90 -1.99
CA ASP A 57 -5.87 20.18 -2.64
C ASP A 57 -4.37 20.38 -2.87
N GLU A 58 -3.53 19.79 -2.02
CA GLU A 58 -2.08 19.82 -2.21
C GLU A 58 -1.64 19.00 -3.42
N LEU A 59 -2.33 17.88 -3.71
CA LEU A 59 -2.07 17.06 -4.90
C LEU A 59 -2.07 17.89 -6.18
N LYS A 60 -2.99 18.86 -6.31
CA LYS A 60 -3.15 19.65 -7.53
C LYS A 60 -1.97 20.56 -7.87
N ASN A 61 -1.08 20.80 -6.91
CA ASN A 61 0.06 21.70 -7.04
C ASN A 61 1.39 20.96 -7.18
N ILE A 62 1.38 19.62 -7.17
CA ILE A 62 2.59 18.81 -7.28
C ILE A 62 2.92 18.61 -8.75
N GLU A 63 4.14 18.99 -9.11
CA GLU A 63 4.68 18.72 -10.44
C GLU A 63 5.37 17.35 -10.45
N GLY A 64 5.12 16.57 -11.50
CA GLY A 64 5.77 15.28 -11.73
C GLY A 64 4.93 14.08 -11.27
N ASP A 65 4.76 13.12 -12.17
CA ASP A 65 3.88 11.96 -11.95
C ASP A 65 4.38 11.07 -10.80
N PHE A 66 5.69 10.87 -10.67
CA PHE A 66 6.28 10.09 -9.58
C PHE A 66 6.04 10.73 -8.20
N GLN A 67 6.27 12.03 -8.08
CA GLN A 67 6.03 12.80 -6.86
C GLN A 67 4.55 12.78 -6.46
N LEU A 68 3.65 12.93 -7.44
CA LEU A 68 2.20 12.75 -7.26
C LEU A 68 1.88 11.35 -6.73
N GLY A 69 2.54 10.33 -7.26
CA GLY A 69 2.44 8.95 -6.79
C GLY A 69 2.80 8.80 -5.31
N MET A 70 3.94 9.34 -4.88
CA MET A 70 4.38 9.30 -3.48
C MET A 70 3.42 10.05 -2.53
N TYR A 71 2.82 11.14 -3.03
CA TYR A 71 1.80 11.86 -2.29
C TYR A 71 0.52 11.05 -2.15
N ALA A 72 0.07 10.41 -3.24
CA ALA A 72 -1.07 9.52 -3.24
C ALA A 72 -0.86 8.34 -2.28
N HIS A 73 0.35 7.77 -2.21
CA HIS A 73 0.70 6.77 -1.19
C HIS A 73 0.41 7.28 0.22
N SER A 74 0.92 8.47 0.56
CA SER A 74 0.74 9.08 1.88
C SER A 74 -0.73 9.35 2.18
N LEU A 75 -1.51 9.77 1.17
CA LEU A 75 -2.95 10.01 1.29
C LEU A 75 -3.71 8.73 1.57
N VAL A 76 -3.43 7.66 0.84
CA VAL A 76 -4.01 6.34 1.09
C VAL A 76 -3.68 5.87 2.50
N ASP A 77 -2.43 6.03 2.93
CA ASP A 77 -1.97 5.67 4.26
C ASP A 77 -2.75 6.38 5.38
N TYR A 78 -2.96 7.69 5.20
CA TYR A 78 -3.64 8.56 6.14
C TYR A 78 -5.15 8.28 6.18
N GLU A 79 -5.80 8.29 5.03
CA GLU A 79 -7.25 8.12 4.92
C GLU A 79 -7.69 6.72 5.36
N ARG A 80 -6.92 5.67 5.02
CA ARG A 80 -7.19 4.31 5.50
C ARG A 80 -7.15 4.21 7.02
N GLU A 81 -6.15 4.81 7.66
CA GLU A 81 -6.07 4.79 9.13
C GLU A 81 -7.26 5.52 9.76
N ARG A 82 -7.60 6.70 9.22
CA ARG A 82 -8.75 7.50 9.67
C ARG A 82 -10.08 6.74 9.54
N VAL A 83 -10.29 6.05 8.42
CA VAL A 83 -11.51 5.27 8.17
C VAL A 83 -11.60 4.07 9.11
N LEU A 84 -10.53 3.29 9.26
CA LEU A 84 -10.51 2.15 10.17
C LEU A 84 -10.80 2.56 11.62
N GLU A 85 -10.21 3.68 12.07
CA GLU A 85 -10.48 4.24 13.39
C GLU A 85 -11.94 4.67 13.53
N LYS A 86 -12.50 5.40 12.54
CA LYS A 86 -13.91 5.81 12.52
C LYS A 86 -14.87 4.61 12.52
N MET A 87 -14.51 3.53 11.84
CA MET A 87 -15.26 2.28 11.79
C MET A 87 -15.14 1.48 13.09
N GLY A 88 -14.28 1.89 14.02
CA GLY A 88 -14.15 1.30 15.34
C GLY A 88 -13.43 -0.04 15.34
N ILE A 89 -12.63 -0.38 14.31
CA ILE A 89 -11.96 -1.68 14.26
C ILE A 89 -11.06 -1.91 15.48
N TYR A 90 -10.36 -0.87 15.94
CA TYR A 90 -9.47 -0.94 17.11
C TYR A 90 -10.20 -1.11 18.44
N SER A 91 -11.54 -1.08 18.46
CA SER A 91 -12.33 -1.51 19.62
C SER A 91 -12.57 -3.02 19.65
N LEU A 92 -12.39 -3.71 18.52
CA LEU A 92 -12.57 -5.15 18.37
C LEU A 92 -11.24 -5.91 18.50
N VAL A 93 -10.13 -5.24 18.25
CA VAL A 93 -8.81 -5.87 18.16
C VAL A 93 -7.76 -5.07 18.93
N ASP A 94 -6.92 -5.77 19.70
CA ASP A 94 -5.77 -5.16 20.36
C ASP A 94 -4.73 -4.75 19.31
N LYS A 95 -4.30 -3.49 19.34
CA LYS A 95 -3.38 -2.89 18.35
C LYS A 95 -1.94 -3.39 18.52
N THR A 96 -1.73 -4.70 18.41
CA THR A 96 -0.43 -5.35 18.38
C THR A 96 0.16 -5.31 16.96
N LYS A 97 1.48 -5.35 16.85
CA LYS A 97 2.15 -5.35 15.54
C LYS A 97 1.73 -6.53 14.66
N PRO A 98 1.67 -7.79 15.15
CA PRO A 98 1.25 -8.92 14.33
C PRO A 98 -0.17 -8.77 13.79
N LEU A 99 -1.09 -8.28 14.62
CA LEU A 99 -2.48 -8.06 14.19
C LEU A 99 -2.60 -6.96 13.13
N ILE A 100 -1.87 -5.85 13.27
CA ILE A 100 -1.85 -4.80 12.23
C ILE A 100 -1.38 -5.37 10.88
N TYR A 101 -0.35 -6.23 10.87
CA TYR A 101 0.10 -6.88 9.64
C TYR A 101 -0.91 -7.88 9.10
N ALA A 102 -1.57 -8.65 9.96
CA ALA A 102 -2.62 -9.58 9.55
C ALA A 102 -3.76 -8.84 8.84
N MET A 103 -4.24 -7.72 9.41
CA MET A 103 -5.26 -6.88 8.78
C MET A 103 -4.82 -6.36 7.40
N LYS A 104 -3.57 -5.91 7.28
CA LYS A 104 -3.01 -5.42 6.02
C LYS A 104 -2.97 -6.50 4.93
N PHE A 105 -2.57 -7.73 5.28
CA PHE A 105 -2.50 -8.82 4.30
C PHE A 105 -3.89 -9.35 3.91
N ILE A 106 -4.84 -9.36 4.84
CA ILE A 106 -6.25 -9.63 4.52
C ILE A 106 -6.80 -8.56 3.56
N GLU A 107 -6.51 -7.29 3.81
CA GLU A 107 -6.92 -6.19 2.94
C GLU A 107 -6.27 -6.27 1.56
N ASP A 108 -4.99 -6.64 1.46
CA ASP A 108 -4.32 -6.93 0.18
C ASP A 108 -5.05 -8.04 -0.59
N GLU A 109 -5.46 -9.13 0.06
CA GLU A 109 -6.24 -10.20 -0.59
C GLU A 109 -7.59 -9.70 -1.10
N ILE A 110 -8.32 -8.93 -0.29
CA ILE A 110 -9.64 -8.39 -0.65
C ILE A 110 -9.52 -7.40 -1.82
N THR A 111 -8.53 -6.50 -1.76
CA THR A 111 -8.38 -5.42 -2.72
C THR A 111 -7.69 -5.87 -4.02
N PHE A 112 -7.00 -7.02 -4.01
CA PHE A 112 -6.41 -7.61 -5.20
C PHE A 112 -7.43 -7.82 -6.32
N ASP A 113 -8.61 -8.34 -5.98
CA ASP A 113 -9.66 -8.64 -6.96
C ASP A 113 -10.34 -7.37 -7.53
N LEU A 114 -10.01 -6.16 -7.03
CA LEU A 114 -10.48 -4.88 -7.59
C LEU A 114 -9.72 -4.43 -8.84
N ILE A 115 -8.58 -5.07 -9.13
CA ILE A 115 -7.75 -4.80 -10.30
C ILE A 115 -7.79 -6.02 -11.21
N SER A 116 -8.23 -5.83 -12.46
CA SER A 116 -8.33 -6.91 -13.44
C SER A 116 -7.03 -7.15 -14.23
N ASP A 117 -6.12 -6.19 -14.23
CA ASP A 117 -4.90 -6.19 -15.06
C ASP A 117 -3.66 -5.97 -14.21
N TRP A 118 -3.34 -6.94 -13.35
CA TRP A 118 -2.13 -6.91 -12.52
C TRP A 118 -0.84 -6.98 -13.35
N ASP A 119 -0.88 -7.61 -14.52
CA ASP A 119 0.26 -7.73 -15.43
C ASP A 119 0.79 -6.35 -15.83
N LYS A 120 -0.09 -5.39 -16.10
CA LYS A 120 0.28 -3.98 -16.33
C LYS A 120 1.16 -3.42 -15.21
N TYR A 121 0.75 -3.58 -13.96
CA TYR A 121 1.48 -3.05 -12.80
C TYR A 121 2.78 -3.81 -12.52
N ILE A 122 2.82 -5.10 -12.82
CA ILE A 122 4.04 -5.91 -12.76
C ILE A 122 5.06 -5.45 -13.81
N VAL A 123 4.60 -5.14 -15.03
CA VAL A 123 5.45 -4.62 -16.12
C VAL A 123 6.00 -3.23 -15.79
N TYR A 124 5.24 -2.38 -15.11
CA TYR A 124 5.75 -1.09 -14.64
C TYR A 124 7.03 -1.23 -13.81
N LEU A 125 7.15 -2.31 -13.04
CA LEU A 125 8.29 -2.57 -12.17
C LEU A 125 9.50 -3.20 -12.89
N ASP A 126 9.44 -3.41 -14.21
CA ASP A 126 10.58 -3.92 -15.00
C ASP A 126 11.68 -2.86 -15.19
N GLU A 127 11.36 -1.59 -15.03
CA GLU A 127 12.28 -0.45 -15.12
C GLU A 127 12.44 0.22 -13.76
N VAL A 128 13.65 0.70 -13.48
CA VAL A 128 13.92 1.60 -12.34
C VAL A 128 14.00 3.01 -12.89
N LEU A 129 13.21 3.92 -12.34
CA LEU A 129 13.14 5.32 -12.76
C LEU A 129 14.35 6.12 -12.27
N GLU A 130 14.68 7.21 -12.96
CA GLU A 130 15.71 8.15 -12.53
C GLU A 130 15.36 8.77 -11.16
N GLU A 131 14.07 9.11 -10.97
CA GLU A 131 13.55 9.66 -9.71
C GLU A 131 13.76 8.73 -8.50
N GLU A 132 13.76 7.41 -8.72
CA GLU A 132 14.07 6.45 -7.66
C GLU A 132 15.56 6.44 -7.32
N ILE A 133 16.42 6.51 -8.34
CA ILE A 133 17.88 6.47 -8.19
C ILE A 133 18.41 7.75 -7.51
N GLU A 134 17.71 8.87 -7.67
CA GLU A 134 17.98 10.11 -6.92
C GLU A 134 17.76 9.95 -5.41
N LEU A 135 16.88 9.02 -4.99
CA LEU A 135 16.50 8.82 -3.60
C LEU A 135 17.21 7.62 -2.95
N VAL A 136 17.47 6.55 -3.72
CA VAL A 136 18.07 5.30 -3.21
C VAL A 136 19.06 4.70 -4.23
N PRO A 137 20.00 3.84 -3.78
CA PRO A 137 20.83 3.09 -4.72
C PRO A 137 20.00 2.26 -5.71
N ALA A 138 20.42 2.23 -6.97
CA ALA A 138 19.71 1.50 -8.03
C ALA A 138 19.46 0.02 -7.70
N ASP A 139 20.40 -0.64 -7.03
CA ASP A 139 20.24 -2.05 -6.62
C ASP A 139 19.14 -2.24 -5.57
N SER A 140 18.95 -1.25 -4.67
CA SER A 140 17.85 -1.26 -3.70
C SER A 140 16.50 -1.10 -4.39
N ALA A 141 16.40 -0.21 -5.39
CA ALA A 141 15.19 -0.06 -6.20
C ALA A 141 14.86 -1.34 -6.97
N ARG A 142 15.86 -1.98 -7.61
CA ARG A 142 15.68 -3.28 -8.27
C ARG A 142 15.23 -4.37 -7.31
N GLN A 143 15.82 -4.43 -6.11
CA GLN A 143 15.41 -5.38 -5.08
C GLN A 143 13.94 -5.16 -4.68
N TRP A 144 13.55 -3.91 -4.45
CA TRP A 144 12.17 -3.54 -4.13
C TRP A 144 11.19 -3.97 -5.23
N HIS A 145 11.50 -3.65 -6.48
CA HIS A 145 10.71 -4.06 -7.64
C HIS A 145 10.59 -5.58 -7.74
N GLY A 146 11.68 -6.32 -7.52
CA GLY A 146 11.66 -7.78 -7.54
C GLY A 146 10.73 -8.40 -6.47
N LEU A 147 10.72 -7.82 -5.26
CA LEU A 147 9.82 -8.24 -4.18
C LEU A 147 8.36 -7.94 -4.55
N LEU A 148 8.06 -6.74 -5.04
CA LEU A 148 6.71 -6.33 -5.43
C LEU A 148 6.17 -7.19 -6.58
N ARG A 149 6.95 -7.41 -7.64
CA ARG A 149 6.55 -8.23 -8.79
C ARG A 149 6.17 -9.64 -8.39
N SER A 150 6.91 -10.22 -7.44
CA SER A 150 6.61 -11.55 -6.90
C SER A 150 5.34 -11.55 -6.05
N PHE A 151 5.15 -10.50 -5.25
CA PHE A 151 3.98 -10.36 -4.38
C PHE A 151 2.69 -10.13 -5.18
N PHE A 152 2.76 -9.34 -6.25
CA PHE A 152 1.62 -8.97 -7.10
C PHE A 152 1.12 -10.09 -8.01
N GLN A 153 1.80 -11.24 -8.07
CA GLN A 153 1.28 -12.41 -8.80
C GLN A 153 -0.05 -12.90 -8.22
N ARG A 154 -0.12 -12.99 -6.89
CA ARG A 154 -1.33 -13.30 -6.11
C ARG A 154 -0.99 -13.18 -4.62
N PRO A 155 -1.72 -12.40 -3.80
CA PRO A 155 -1.56 -12.44 -2.36
C PRO A 155 -2.10 -13.78 -1.83
N ASN A 156 -1.20 -14.58 -1.29
CA ASN A 156 -1.50 -15.76 -0.50
C ASN A 156 -0.38 -15.91 0.53
N TRP A 157 -0.50 -16.89 1.44
CA TRP A 157 0.46 -16.98 2.53
C TRP A 157 1.89 -17.29 2.07
N GLU A 158 2.08 -17.93 0.93
CA GLU A 158 3.40 -18.16 0.34
C GLU A 158 4.02 -16.86 -0.16
N THR A 159 3.30 -16.09 -0.98
CA THR A 159 3.79 -14.82 -1.53
C THR A 159 3.96 -13.76 -0.45
N VAL A 160 3.05 -13.69 0.53
CA VAL A 160 3.17 -12.83 1.72
C VAL A 160 4.43 -13.17 2.51
N THR A 161 4.68 -14.46 2.76
CA THR A 161 5.87 -14.90 3.51
C THR A 161 7.15 -14.53 2.76
N ASN A 162 7.21 -14.80 1.45
CA ASN A 162 8.38 -14.49 0.63
C ASN A 162 8.64 -12.98 0.55
N PHE A 163 7.59 -12.18 0.33
CA PHE A 163 7.67 -10.73 0.34
C PHE A 163 8.18 -10.20 1.68
N ALA A 164 7.54 -10.60 2.79
CA ALA A 164 7.85 -10.10 4.10
C ALA A 164 9.26 -10.50 4.57
N LEU A 165 9.70 -11.74 4.32
CA LEU A 165 11.07 -12.17 4.65
C LEU A 165 12.15 -11.42 3.85
N GLY A 166 11.78 -10.79 2.72
CA GLY A 166 12.64 -9.88 1.98
C GLY A 166 12.81 -8.50 2.65
N LEU A 167 12.02 -8.18 3.67
CA LEU A 167 12.03 -6.90 4.37
C LEU A 167 12.80 -6.98 5.70
N LYS A 168 13.42 -5.88 6.09
CA LYS A 168 14.11 -5.77 7.37
C LYS A 168 13.11 -5.80 8.53
N GLY A 169 13.35 -6.69 9.49
CA GLY A 169 12.57 -6.78 10.73
C GLY A 169 11.45 -7.81 10.70
N PHE A 170 11.26 -8.53 9.59
CA PHE A 170 10.40 -9.70 9.54
C PHE A 170 11.23 -10.97 9.71
N THR A 171 10.82 -11.80 10.66
CA THR A 171 11.36 -13.13 10.87
C THR A 171 10.23 -14.16 10.70
N ARG A 172 10.58 -15.45 10.64
CA ARG A 172 9.57 -16.51 10.57
C ARG A 172 8.67 -16.52 11.80
N GLU A 173 9.23 -16.26 12.97
CA GLU A 173 8.49 -16.18 14.24
C GLU A 173 7.48 -15.03 14.22
N VAL A 174 7.86 -13.86 13.67
CA VAL A 174 6.93 -12.74 13.49
C VAL A 174 5.80 -13.14 12.54
N LEU A 175 6.11 -13.81 11.43
CA LEU A 175 5.10 -14.23 10.46
C LEU A 175 4.17 -15.32 11.00
N GLU A 176 4.66 -16.23 11.83
CA GLU A 176 3.81 -17.20 12.52
C GLU A 176 2.82 -16.49 13.45
N ALA A 177 3.26 -15.48 14.20
CA ALA A 177 2.36 -14.66 15.02
C ALA A 177 1.33 -13.92 14.16
N VAL A 178 1.74 -13.36 13.01
CA VAL A 178 0.81 -12.70 12.06
C VAL A 178 -0.24 -13.70 11.56
N LYS A 179 0.17 -14.91 11.18
CA LYS A 179 -0.75 -15.95 10.70
C LYS A 179 -1.80 -16.34 11.73
N VAL A 180 -1.40 -16.41 13.00
CA VAL A 180 -2.32 -16.69 14.11
C VAL A 180 -3.36 -15.57 14.25
N GLU A 181 -2.94 -14.30 14.21
CA GLU A 181 -3.88 -13.16 14.25
C GLU A 181 -4.78 -13.10 13.01
N GLU A 182 -4.25 -13.46 11.84
CA GLU A 182 -5.03 -13.55 10.61
C GLU A 182 -6.18 -14.55 10.72
N GLY A 183 -5.93 -15.73 11.29
CA GLY A 183 -6.96 -16.73 11.55
C GLY A 183 -8.08 -16.19 12.44
N LYS A 184 -7.71 -15.50 13.53
CA LYS A 184 -8.70 -14.88 14.45
C LYS A 184 -9.56 -13.83 13.76
N ILE A 185 -8.96 -12.98 12.92
CA ILE A 185 -9.71 -11.95 12.18
C ILE A 185 -10.68 -12.61 11.20
N ARG A 186 -10.24 -13.65 10.47
CA ARG A 186 -11.08 -14.34 9.49
C ARG A 186 -12.28 -15.06 10.13
N ASP A 187 -12.13 -15.52 11.36
CA ASP A 187 -13.21 -16.13 12.15
C ASP A 187 -14.18 -15.10 12.75
N ASP A 188 -13.77 -13.82 12.86
CA ASP A 188 -14.62 -12.72 13.30
C ASP A 188 -15.33 -12.04 12.12
N ILE A 189 -16.61 -12.39 11.94
CA ILE A 189 -17.48 -11.85 10.88
C ILE A 189 -17.49 -10.32 10.90
N LYS A 190 -17.58 -9.70 12.08
CA LYS A 190 -17.67 -8.25 12.20
C LYS A 190 -16.36 -7.59 11.80
N ALA A 191 -15.22 -8.15 12.22
CA ALA A 191 -13.91 -7.66 11.79
C ALA A 191 -13.76 -7.74 10.27
N MET A 192 -14.15 -8.87 9.66
CA MET A 192 -14.11 -9.04 8.21
C MET A 192 -15.02 -8.07 7.45
N GLU A 193 -16.23 -7.82 7.95
CA GLU A 193 -17.15 -6.82 7.36
C GLU A 193 -16.53 -5.43 7.37
N LEU A 194 -15.91 -5.02 8.48
CA LEU A 194 -15.25 -3.72 8.58
C LEU A 194 -14.05 -3.60 7.63
N ILE A 195 -13.20 -4.63 7.54
CA ILE A 195 -12.06 -4.62 6.61
C ILE A 195 -12.55 -4.53 5.15
N ARG A 196 -13.56 -5.32 4.78
CA ARG A 196 -14.15 -5.27 3.43
C ARG A 196 -14.76 -3.91 3.09
N GLY A 197 -15.45 -3.29 4.05
CA GLY A 197 -16.06 -1.97 3.88
C GLY A 197 -15.06 -0.81 3.83
N THR A 198 -13.78 -1.03 4.16
CA THR A 198 -12.78 0.05 4.21
C THR A 198 -12.58 0.70 2.85
N TYR A 199 -12.59 -0.09 1.76
CA TYR A 199 -12.40 0.43 0.40
C TYR A 199 -13.48 1.43 -0.01
N GLU A 200 -14.73 1.09 0.21
CA GLU A 200 -15.87 1.95 -0.13
C GLU A 200 -15.91 3.17 0.79
N ALA A 201 -15.75 2.97 2.10
CA ALA A 201 -15.84 4.03 3.12
C ALA A 201 -14.79 5.14 2.96
N MET A 202 -13.62 4.83 2.39
CA MET A 202 -12.60 5.84 2.06
C MET A 202 -13.05 6.87 1.03
N PHE A 203 -14.02 6.54 0.17
CA PHE A 203 -14.47 7.42 -0.91
C PHE A 203 -15.90 7.94 -0.74
N GLU A 204 -16.69 7.42 0.20
CA GLU A 204 -18.08 7.84 0.44
C GLU A 204 -18.20 9.30 0.91
N ASN A 205 -17.18 9.89 1.52
CA ASN A 205 -17.24 11.26 2.06
C ASN A 205 -16.75 12.35 1.09
N ASN A 206 -16.39 12.00 -0.15
CA ASN A 206 -15.90 12.96 -1.14
C ASN A 206 -16.97 13.36 -2.19
N SER A 207 -18.24 13.08 -1.91
CA SER A 207 -19.40 13.39 -2.78
C SER A 207 -20.24 14.57 -2.28
N SER A 208 -19.62 15.54 -1.59
CA SER A 208 -20.28 16.74 -1.08
C SER A 208 -19.70 18.01 -1.67
#